data_AF-A0A973RHX6-F1
#
_entry.id   AF-A0A973RHX6-F1
#
_cell.length_a   1.000
_cell.length_b   1.000
_cell.length_c   1.000
_cell.angle_alpha   90.00
_cell.angle_beta   90.00
_cell.angle_gamma   90.00
#
_symmetry.space_group_name_H-M   'P 1'
#
loop_
_entity.id
_entity.type
_entity.pdbx_description
1 polymer ?
#
loop_
_entity_poly.entity_id
_entity_poly.type
_entity_poly.pdbx_seq_one_letter_code
_entity_poly.pdbx_strand_id
1 'polypeptide(L)'
;MTHRLPELWLTAPAAFWLVAACLAYFVWMAARLTVIDIRSHLLPNRIVMPSYWAAVPLTVAAAIGGGALDMGAVVRVLGGGAVLWLVYFVLRVIYPAGMGFGDVKLAGVLGLYLGYLSWEHLLWGTAAAFLLGGLFGLALIVLRRGTGKTAIPFGPFMLVGAGLALLLPA
;
A
#
# COMPACT_ATOMS: atom_id res chain seq x y z
N MET A 1 -10.29 -2.42 7.01
CA MET A 1 -11.25 -1.80 6.03
C MET A 1 -12.55 -2.58 5.93
N THR A 2 -12.46 -3.91 5.92
CA THR A 2 -13.58 -4.86 5.93
C THR A 2 -14.55 -4.66 7.09
N HIS A 3 -14.06 -4.32 8.28
CA HIS A 3 -14.90 -4.09 9.46
C HIS A 3 -15.77 -2.83 9.40
N ARG A 4 -15.40 -1.82 8.60
CA ARG A 4 -16.20 -0.59 8.40
C ARG A 4 -17.24 -0.70 7.29
N LEU A 5 -17.15 -1.74 6.44
CA LEU A 5 -18.08 -1.92 5.32
C LEU A 5 -19.55 -2.09 5.78
N PRO A 6 -19.88 -2.87 6.82
CA PRO A 6 -21.25 -2.99 7.30
C PRO A 6 -21.82 -1.66 7.82
N GLU A 7 -20.99 -0.86 8.50
CA GLU A 7 -21.38 0.46 8.99
C GLU A 7 -21.65 1.43 7.83
N LEU A 8 -20.74 1.49 6.85
CA LEU A 8 -20.90 2.33 5.67
C LEU A 8 -22.13 1.95 4.84
N TRP A 9 -22.50 0.67 4.78
CA TRP A 9 -23.73 0.24 4.11
C TRP A 9 -24.98 0.88 4.74
N LEU A 10 -24.98 1.00 6.07
CA LEU A 10 -26.11 1.52 6.84
C LEU A 10 -26.12 3.05 6.89
N THR A 11 -24.96 3.69 6.97
CA THR A 11 -24.85 5.15 7.21
C THR A 11 -24.58 5.95 5.92
N ALA A 12 -23.86 5.37 4.96
CA ALA A 12 -23.36 6.06 3.77
C ALA A 12 -23.18 5.10 2.58
N PRO A 13 -24.27 4.60 1.96
CA PRO A 13 -24.20 3.55 0.93
C PRO A 13 -23.37 3.96 -0.30
N ALA A 14 -23.29 5.26 -0.61
CA ALA A 14 -22.37 5.76 -1.64
C ALA A 14 -20.90 5.53 -1.25
N ALA A 15 -20.50 5.84 -0.01
CA ALA A 15 -19.14 5.62 0.49
C ALA A 15 -18.78 4.13 0.54
N PHE A 16 -19.76 3.27 0.86
CA PHE A 16 -19.60 1.81 0.77
C PHE A 16 -19.16 1.37 -0.63
N TRP A 17 -19.88 1.78 -1.68
CA TRP A 17 -19.56 1.37 -3.05
C TRP A 17 -18.22 1.92 -3.54
N LEU A 18 -17.87 3.15 -3.15
CA LEU A 18 -16.55 3.73 -3.46
C LEU A 18 -15.42 2.91 -2.83
N VAL A 19 -15.54 2.57 -1.55
CA VAL A 19 -14.55 1.75 -0.83
C VAL A 19 -14.46 0.35 -1.42
N ALA A 20 -15.59 -0.29 -1.73
CA ALA A 20 -15.61 -1.61 -2.36
C ALA A 20 -14.93 -1.60 -3.74
N ALA A 21 -15.18 -0.58 -4.56
CA ALA A 21 -14.52 -0.40 -5.85
C ALA A 21 -13.00 -0.22 -5.70
N CYS A 22 -12.56 0.59 -4.73
CA CYS A 22 -11.14 0.76 -4.44
C CYS A 22 -10.48 -0.56 -3.97
N LEU A 23 -11.15 -1.35 -3.13
CA LEU A 23 -10.63 -2.65 -2.69
C LEU A 23 -10.53 -3.63 -3.86
N ALA A 24 -11.54 -3.70 -4.73
CA ALA A 24 -11.50 -4.53 -5.93
C ALA A 24 -10.35 -4.13 -6.86
N TYR A 25 -10.16 -2.82 -7.06
CA TYR A 25 -9.03 -2.29 -7.82
C TYR A 25 -7.68 -2.62 -7.16
N PHE A 26 -7.57 -2.49 -5.84
CA PHE A 26 -6.36 -2.85 -5.10
C PHE A 26 -5.98 -4.31 -5.32
N VAL A 27 -6.94 -5.24 -5.23
CA VAL A 27 -6.69 -6.68 -5.46
C VAL A 27 -6.19 -6.90 -6.89
N TRP A 28 -6.83 -6.29 -7.89
CA TRP A 28 -6.41 -6.40 -9.28
C TRP A 28 -5.00 -5.83 -9.51
N MET A 29 -4.73 -4.63 -8.98
CA MET A 29 -3.44 -3.96 -9.06
C MET A 29 -2.36 -4.80 -8.38
N ALA A 30 -2.63 -5.30 -7.17
CA ALA A 30 -1.70 -6.12 -6.40
C ALA A 30 -1.34 -7.41 -7.13
N ALA A 31 -2.33 -8.12 -7.67
CA ALA A 31 -2.09 -9.33 -8.45
C ALA A 31 -1.24 -9.04 -9.70
N ARG A 32 -1.56 -7.98 -10.46
CA ARG A 32 -0.83 -7.60 -11.66
C ARG A 32 0.60 -7.17 -11.37
N LEU A 33 0.80 -6.26 -10.42
CA LEU A 33 2.12 -5.77 -10.04
C LEU A 33 2.99 -6.87 -9.44
N THR A 34 2.43 -7.77 -8.63
CA THR A 34 3.16 -8.92 -8.08
C THR A 34 3.72 -9.80 -9.19
N VAL A 35 2.91 -10.14 -10.20
CA VAL A 35 3.36 -10.98 -11.32
C VAL A 35 4.44 -10.29 -12.16
N ILE A 36 4.30 -8.98 -12.41
CA ILE A 36 5.26 -8.22 -13.21
C ILE A 36 6.57 -8.07 -12.43
N ASP A 37 6.51 -7.76 -11.13
CA ASP A 37 7.71 -7.54 -10.32
C ASP A 37 8.50 -8.84 -10.13
N ILE A 38 7.84 -9.98 -9.89
CA ILE A 38 8.50 -11.28 -9.81
C ILE A 38 9.22 -11.65 -11.12
N ARG A 39 8.65 -11.29 -12.28
CA ARG A 39 9.20 -11.65 -13.59
C ARG A 39 10.27 -10.69 -14.09
N SER A 40 10.14 -9.41 -13.76
CA SER A 40 10.89 -8.35 -14.43
C SER A 40 11.55 -7.37 -13.47
N HIS A 41 11.33 -7.48 -12.16
CA HIS A 41 11.86 -6.57 -11.14
C HIS A 41 11.53 -5.09 -11.45
N LEU A 42 10.33 -4.86 -12.01
CA LEU A 42 9.88 -3.56 -12.48
C LEU A 42 8.42 -3.34 -12.07
N LEU A 43 8.15 -2.13 -11.57
CA LEU A 43 6.79 -1.64 -11.30
C LEU A 43 6.42 -0.57 -12.33
N PRO A 44 5.64 -0.92 -13.36
CA PRO A 44 5.39 -0.03 -14.49
C PRO A 44 4.52 1.17 -14.10
N ASN A 45 4.98 2.37 -14.47
CA ASN A 45 4.24 3.63 -14.24
C ASN A 45 2.82 3.60 -14.84
N ARG A 46 2.62 2.83 -15.92
CA ARG A 46 1.29 2.65 -16.55
C ARG A 46 0.26 2.01 -15.63
N ILE A 47 0.68 1.32 -14.56
CA ILE A 47 -0.21 0.79 -13.54
C ILE A 47 -0.14 1.66 -12.29
N VAL A 48 1.07 1.97 -11.80
CA VAL A 48 1.24 2.68 -10.52
C VAL A 48 0.71 4.12 -10.54
N MET A 49 0.88 4.87 -11.63
CA MET A 49 0.42 6.27 -11.70
C MET A 49 -1.12 6.36 -11.73
N PRO A 50 -1.84 5.57 -12.54
CA PRO A 50 -3.30 5.51 -12.44
C PRO A 50 -3.82 5.11 -11.06
N SER A 51 -3.06 4.36 -10.27
CA SER A 51 -3.49 3.93 -8.94
C SER A 51 -3.61 5.07 -7.93
N TYR A 52 -2.88 6.18 -8.11
CA TYR A 52 -3.10 7.40 -7.32
C TYR A 52 -4.50 7.98 -7.59
N TRP A 53 -4.92 8.00 -8.85
CA TRP A 53 -6.27 8.46 -9.22
C TRP A 53 -7.35 7.49 -8.74
N ALA A 54 -7.09 6.19 -8.81
CA ALA A 54 -8.00 5.17 -8.28
C ALA A 54 -8.18 5.23 -6.75
N ALA A 55 -7.28 5.92 -6.03
CA ALA A 55 -7.40 6.17 -4.59
C ALA A 55 -8.10 7.49 -4.25
N VAL A 56 -8.44 8.35 -5.22
CA VAL A 56 -9.22 9.58 -4.98
C VAL A 56 -10.62 9.30 -4.42
N PRO A 57 -11.38 8.28 -4.91
CA PRO A 57 -12.67 7.91 -4.31
C PRO A 57 -12.57 7.56 -2.83
N LEU A 58 -11.41 7.04 -2.42
CA LEU A 58 -11.06 6.68 -1.05
C LEU A 58 -10.98 7.92 -0.15
N THR A 59 -10.40 9.01 -0.67
CA THR A 59 -10.40 10.34 -0.02
C THR A 59 -11.80 10.93 0.07
N VAL A 60 -12.62 10.78 -0.97
CA VAL A 60 -14.02 11.25 -0.97
C VAL A 60 -14.83 10.47 0.05
N ALA A 61 -14.71 9.14 0.08
CA ALA A 61 -15.36 8.28 1.05
C ALA A 61 -14.92 8.62 2.49
N ALA A 62 -13.64 8.95 2.69
CA ALA A 62 -13.12 9.40 3.98
C ALA A 62 -13.80 10.69 4.46
N ALA A 63 -14.02 11.63 3.54
CA ALA A 63 -14.62 12.92 3.86
C ALA A 63 -16.11 12.82 4.23
N ILE A 64 -16.86 11.86 3.67
CA ILE A 64 -18.32 11.78 3.83
C ILE A 64 -18.82 10.64 4.73
N GLY A 65 -17.92 9.74 5.16
CA GLY A 65 -18.29 8.50 5.86
C GLY A 65 -18.97 8.65 7.22
N GLY A 66 -18.91 9.84 7.84
CA GLY A 66 -19.51 10.12 9.14
C GLY A 66 -20.77 11.00 9.11
N GLY A 67 -21.32 11.30 7.93
CA GLY A 67 -22.46 12.23 7.79
C GLY A 67 -22.08 13.73 7.88
N ALA A 68 -20.84 14.06 8.23
CA ALA A 68 -20.23 15.38 8.18
C ALA A 68 -18.82 15.31 7.59
N LEU A 69 -18.29 16.46 7.15
CA LEU A 69 -16.95 16.56 6.56
C LEU A 69 -15.86 16.27 7.60
N ASP A 70 -15.22 15.10 7.51
CA ASP A 70 -14.07 14.73 8.35
C ASP A 70 -12.75 15.12 7.67
N MET A 71 -12.29 16.33 7.96
CA MET A 71 -10.99 16.83 7.46
C MET A 71 -9.80 16.05 8.04
N GLY A 72 -9.94 15.45 9.24
CA GLY A 72 -8.92 14.62 9.83
C GLY A 72 -8.68 13.35 9.02
N ALA A 73 -9.76 12.71 8.55
CA ALA A 73 -9.67 11.54 7.68
C ALA A 73 -9.03 11.87 6.32
N VAL A 74 -9.36 13.02 5.72
CA VAL A 74 -8.72 13.49 4.47
C VAL A 74 -7.22 13.71 4.65
N VAL A 75 -6.84 14.41 5.72
CA VAL A 75 -5.42 14.64 6.05
C VAL A 75 -4.69 13.32 6.28
N ARG A 76 -5.34 12.32 6.88
CA ARG A 76 -4.73 11.01 7.11
C ARG A 76 -4.51 10.23 5.82
N VAL A 77 -5.45 10.28 4.88
CA VAL A 77 -5.29 9.65 3.56
C VAL A 77 -4.12 10.30 2.80
N LEU A 78 -4.19 11.61 2.59
CA LEU A 78 -3.17 12.34 1.82
C LEU A 78 -1.81 12.33 2.52
N GLY A 79 -1.80 12.54 3.84
CA GLY A 79 -0.63 12.48 4.69
C GLY A 79 -0.03 11.08 4.73
N GLY A 80 -0.84 10.03 4.79
CA GLY A 80 -0.38 8.65 4.71
C GLY A 80 0.36 8.36 3.40
N GLY A 81 -0.21 8.77 2.27
CA GLY A 81 0.45 8.66 0.96
C GLY A 81 1.76 9.45 0.90
N ALA A 82 1.75 10.70 1.35
CA ALA A 82 2.94 11.55 1.35
C ALA A 82 4.06 11.02 2.26
N VAL A 83 3.71 10.59 3.48
CA VAL A 83 4.66 10.06 4.46
C VAL A 83 5.30 8.78 3.93
N LEU A 84 4.52 7.82 3.42
CA LEU A 84 5.11 6.58 2.92
C LEU A 84 5.97 6.79 1.68
N TRP A 85 5.51 7.64 0.76
CA TRP A 85 6.33 8.02 -0.39
C TRP A 85 7.65 8.64 0.06
N LEU A 86 7.62 9.58 1.00
CA LEU A 86 8.82 10.27 1.49
C LEU A 86 9.76 9.32 2.22
N VAL A 87 9.26 8.46 3.11
CA VAL A 87 10.06 7.46 3.81
C VAL A 87 10.79 6.56 2.82
N TYR A 88 10.06 6.01 1.84
CA TYR A 88 10.64 5.15 0.82
C TYR A 88 11.60 5.90 -0.11
N PHE A 89 11.32 7.18 -0.41
CA PHE A 89 12.22 8.03 -1.18
C PHE A 89 13.54 8.25 -0.45
N VAL A 90 13.50 8.55 0.84
CA VAL A 90 14.70 8.70 1.68
C VAL A 90 15.49 7.39 1.72
N LEU A 91 14.84 6.24 1.89
CA LEU A 91 15.50 4.94 1.83
C LEU A 91 16.19 4.69 0.47
N ARG A 92 15.52 5.03 -0.63
CA ARG A 92 16.08 4.94 -1.99
C ARG A 92 17.28 5.88 -2.18
N VAL A 93 17.27 7.08 -1.59
CA VAL A 93 18.39 8.04 -1.69
C VAL A 93 19.59 7.57 -0.86
N ILE A 94 19.35 7.05 0.35
CA ILE A 94 20.40 6.52 1.23
C ILE A 94 21.02 5.25 0.64
N TYR A 95 20.20 4.34 0.09
CA TYR A 95 20.67 3.08 -0.47
C TYR A 95 19.99 2.74 -1.81
N PRO A 96 20.44 3.35 -2.93
CA PRO A 96 19.80 3.19 -4.24
C PRO A 96 19.91 1.78 -4.81
N ALA A 97 20.87 0.98 -4.32
CA ALA A 97 21.00 -0.43 -4.69
C ALA A 97 19.97 -1.34 -3.98
N GLY A 98 19.36 -0.88 -2.89
CA GLY A 98 18.45 -1.71 -2.09
C GLY A 98 17.02 -1.81 -2.62
N MET A 99 16.52 -0.76 -3.26
CA MET A 99 15.14 -0.75 -3.78
C MET A 99 15.02 0.14 -5.01
N GLY A 100 14.05 -0.13 -5.88
CA GLY A 100 13.77 0.64 -7.09
C GLY A 100 12.96 1.92 -6.82
N PHE A 101 12.99 2.88 -7.76
CA PHE A 101 12.07 4.04 -7.69
C PHE A 101 10.60 3.65 -7.93
N GLY A 102 10.36 2.47 -8.52
CA GLY A 102 9.02 1.87 -8.60
C GLY A 102 8.42 1.61 -7.22
N ASP A 103 9.23 1.12 -6.28
CA ASP A 103 8.80 0.81 -4.91
C ASP A 103 8.40 2.09 -4.17
N VAL A 104 9.16 3.18 -4.36
CA VAL A 104 8.84 4.50 -3.79
C VAL A 104 7.46 4.99 -4.26
N LYS A 105 7.19 4.86 -5.56
CA LYS A 105 5.90 5.25 -6.13
C LYS A 105 4.77 4.37 -5.62
N LEU A 106 5.00 3.07 -5.49
CA LEU A 106 4.02 2.14 -4.94
C LEU A 106 3.74 2.45 -3.47
N ALA A 107 4.76 2.79 -2.67
CA ALA A 107 4.60 3.16 -1.27
C ALA A 107 3.62 4.32 -1.08
N GLY A 108 3.71 5.34 -1.93
CA GLY A 108 2.76 6.46 -1.89
C GLY A 108 1.32 6.02 -2.17
N VAL A 109 1.10 5.13 -3.14
CA VAL A 109 -0.24 4.54 -3.39
C VAL A 109 -0.71 3.78 -2.16
N LEU A 110 0.12 2.88 -1.62
CA LEU A 110 -0.24 2.08 -0.44
C LEU A 110 -0.52 2.95 0.78
N GLY A 111 0.20 4.06 0.94
CA GLY A 111 -0.04 5.03 2.00
C GLY A 111 -1.39 5.72 1.93
N LEU A 112 -1.96 5.92 0.73
CA LEU A 112 -3.33 6.43 0.59
C LEU A 112 -4.35 5.40 1.14
N TYR A 113 -4.17 4.12 0.81
CA TYR A 113 -5.06 3.04 1.28
C TYR A 113 -4.94 2.81 2.79
N LEU A 114 -3.72 2.77 3.31
CA LEU A 114 -3.46 2.57 4.74
C LEU A 114 -3.83 3.80 5.57
N GLY A 115 -3.59 5.00 5.05
CA GLY A 115 -3.97 6.27 5.66
C GLY A 115 -5.48 6.44 5.79
N TYR A 116 -6.27 5.86 4.89
CA TYR A 116 -7.72 5.79 5.08
C TYR A 116 -8.11 5.10 6.39
N LEU A 117 -7.39 4.04 6.77
CA LEU A 117 -7.68 3.28 7.98
C LEU A 117 -7.19 3.99 9.23
N SER A 118 -5.88 4.05 9.44
CA SER A 118 -5.28 4.76 10.56
C SER A 118 -3.77 4.92 10.34
N TRP A 119 -3.12 5.77 11.13
CA TRP A 119 -1.66 5.88 11.15
C TRP A 119 -0.98 4.58 11.60
N GLU A 120 -1.65 3.78 12.44
CA GLU A 120 -1.13 2.48 12.85
C GLU A 120 -1.10 1.49 11.70
N HIS A 121 -2.10 1.53 10.81
CA HIS A 121 -2.13 0.67 9.62
C HIS A 121 -0.98 0.96 8.66
N LEU A 122 -0.56 2.22 8.56
CA LEU A 122 0.65 2.61 7.83
C LEU A 122 1.88 1.90 8.42
N LEU A 123 2.03 1.93 9.74
CA LEU A 123 3.15 1.29 10.44
C LEU A 123 3.10 -0.23 10.28
N TRP A 124 1.96 -0.86 10.55
CA TRP A 124 1.79 -2.31 10.43
C TRP A 124 2.01 -2.81 9.01
N GLY A 125 1.45 -2.14 8.00
CA GLY A 125 1.63 -2.53 6.60
C GLY A 125 3.09 -2.43 6.15
N THR A 126 3.77 -1.35 6.56
CA THR A 126 5.18 -1.13 6.25
C THR A 126 6.09 -2.11 6.99
N ALA A 127 5.84 -2.32 8.28
CA ALA A 127 6.58 -3.28 9.10
C ALA A 127 6.43 -4.71 8.55
N ALA A 128 5.21 -5.11 8.17
CA ALA A 128 4.96 -6.41 7.55
C ALA A 128 5.71 -6.54 6.22
N ALA A 129 5.74 -5.51 5.38
CA ALA A 129 6.50 -5.52 4.13
C ALA A 129 8.00 -5.76 4.34
N PHE A 130 8.61 -5.01 5.27
CA PHE A 130 10.03 -5.17 5.61
C PHE A 130 10.33 -6.50 6.28
N LEU A 131 9.46 -6.97 7.18
CA LEU A 131 9.63 -8.25 7.85
C LEU A 131 9.60 -9.40 6.83
N LEU A 132 8.59 -9.43 5.95
CA LEU A 132 8.45 -10.47 4.93
C LEU A 132 9.60 -10.44 3.92
N GLY A 133 9.95 -9.26 3.40
CA GLY A 133 11.07 -9.11 2.47
C GLY A 133 12.42 -9.46 3.11
N GLY A 134 12.62 -9.06 4.37
CA GLY A 134 13.82 -9.37 5.14
C GLY A 134 13.96 -10.87 5.44
N LEU A 135 12.88 -11.53 5.87
CA LEU A 135 12.86 -12.97 6.11
C LEU A 135 13.13 -13.75 4.81
N PHE A 136 12.55 -13.32 3.69
CA PHE A 136 12.79 -13.93 2.39
C PHE A 136 14.25 -13.77 1.94
N GLY A 137 14.82 -12.57 2.08
CA GLY A 137 16.23 -12.31 1.79
C GLY A 137 17.17 -13.12 2.69
N LEU A 138 16.86 -13.21 3.98
CA LEU A 138 17.62 -14.03 4.93
C LEU A 138 17.56 -15.52 4.55
N ALA A 139 16.38 -16.04 4.20
CA ALA A 139 16.21 -17.41 3.77
C ALA A 139 17.05 -17.73 2.52
N LEU A 140 17.11 -16.82 1.54
CA LEU A 140 17.94 -16.99 0.34
C LEU A 140 19.44 -17.10 0.69
N ILE A 141 19.92 -16.30 1.64
CA ILE A 141 21.31 -16.33 2.10
C ILE A 141 21.60 -17.64 2.85
N VAL A 142 20.74 -18.01 3.81
CA VAL A 142 20.90 -19.24 4.61
C VAL A 142 20.87 -20.50 3.75
N LEU A 143 19.98 -20.54 2.75
CA LEU A 143 19.87 -21.65 1.79
C LEU A 143 20.97 -21.63 0.72
N ARG A 144 21.91 -20.67 0.77
CA ARG A 144 22.98 -20.47 -0.22
C ARG A 144 22.47 -20.31 -1.65
N ARG A 145 21.24 -19.81 -1.80
CA ARG A 145 20.59 -19.52 -3.09
C ARG A 145 20.74 -18.05 -3.52
N GLY A 146 21.36 -17.23 -2.67
CA GLY A 146 21.64 -15.82 -2.94
C GLY A 146 22.75 -15.29 -2.05
N THR A 147 23.11 -14.03 -2.30
CA THR A 147 24.06 -13.25 -1.48
C THR A 147 23.37 -11.99 -0.99
N GLY A 148 24.01 -11.22 -0.09
CA GLY A 148 23.49 -9.90 0.30
C GLY A 148 23.37 -8.87 -0.83
N LYS A 149 23.85 -9.21 -2.04
CA LYS A 149 23.73 -8.40 -3.26
C LYS A 149 22.65 -8.91 -4.23
N THR A 150 21.98 -10.01 -3.91
CA THR A 150 20.92 -10.55 -4.77
C THR A 150 19.74 -9.59 -4.78
N ALA A 151 19.38 -9.10 -5.97
CA ALA A 151 18.22 -8.23 -6.14
C ALA A 151 16.94 -9.05 -5.93
N ILE A 152 16.09 -8.59 -5.00
CA ILE A 152 14.82 -9.23 -4.66
C ILE A 152 13.69 -8.27 -5.06
N PRO A 153 12.63 -8.73 -5.73
CA PRO A 153 11.47 -7.88 -6.04
C PRO A 153 10.75 -7.54 -4.73
N PHE A 154 10.79 -6.26 -4.33
CA PHE A 154 10.24 -5.82 -3.04
C PHE A 154 8.73 -5.54 -3.10
N GLY A 155 8.21 -5.21 -4.29
CA GLY A 155 6.80 -4.89 -4.54
C GLY A 155 5.80 -5.93 -4.00
N PRO A 156 5.98 -7.24 -4.24
CA PRO A 156 5.12 -8.28 -3.69
C PRO A 156 5.00 -8.22 -2.17
N PHE A 157 6.10 -8.01 -1.45
CA PHE A 157 6.09 -7.94 0.00
C PHE A 157 5.38 -6.68 0.50
N MET A 158 5.54 -5.56 -0.20
CA MET A 158 4.78 -4.33 0.08
C MET A 158 3.27 -4.55 -0.09
N LEU A 159 2.87 -5.19 -1.18
CA LEU A 159 1.46 -5.47 -1.48
C LEU A 159 0.85 -6.44 -0.48
N VAL A 160 1.58 -7.49 -0.08
CA VAL A 160 1.14 -8.43 0.95
C VAL A 160 1.06 -7.74 2.31
N GLY A 161 2.07 -6.95 2.69
CA GLY A 161 2.06 -6.20 3.94
C GLY A 161 0.88 -5.23 4.05
N ALA A 162 0.61 -4.46 2.99
CA ALA A 162 -0.56 -3.60 2.92
C ALA A 162 -1.87 -4.39 2.95
N GLY A 163 -1.95 -5.50 2.21
CA GLY A 163 -3.11 -6.40 2.22
C GLY A 163 -3.42 -6.94 3.62
N LEU A 164 -2.40 -7.38 4.36
CA LEU A 164 -2.55 -7.84 5.75
C LEU A 164 -3.02 -6.72 6.67
N ALA A 165 -2.43 -5.53 6.55
CA ALA A 165 -2.88 -4.38 7.33
C ALA A 165 -4.34 -4.02 7.03
N LEU A 166 -4.78 -4.06 5.77
CA LEU A 166 -6.17 -3.77 5.40
C LEU A 166 -7.20 -4.72 6.05
N LEU A 167 -6.77 -5.93 6.44
CA LEU A 167 -7.59 -6.94 7.12
C LEU A 167 -7.61 -6.78 8.64
N LEU A 168 -6.69 -6.03 9.24
CA LEU A 168 -6.69 -5.80 10.67
C LEU A 168 -7.87 -4.90 11.09
N PRO A 169 -8.44 -5.13 12.29
CA PRO A 169 -9.38 -4.19 12.88
C PRO A 169 -8.66 -2.88 13.23
N ALA A 170 -9.41 -1.77 13.14
CA ALA A 170 -8.93 -0.42 13.40
C ALA A 170 -9.52 0.15 14.69
#